data_AF-A0A521U909-F1
#
_entry.id   AF-A0A521U909-F1
#
_cell.length_a   1.000
_cell.length_b   1.000
_cell.length_c   1.000
_cell.angle_alpha   90.00
_cell.angle_beta   90.00
_cell.angle_gamma   90.00
#
_symmetry.space_group_name_H-M   'P 1'
#
loop_
_entity.id
_entity.type
_entity.pdbx_description
1 polymer ?
#
loop_
_entity_poly.entity_id
_entity_poly.type
_entity_poly.pdbx_seq_one_letter_code
_entity_poly.pdbx_strand_id
1 'polypeptide(L)'
;MAEGSVTTLIRKVVFKAEPYIPQVPKPKKKIPLQTRLIWSGVVLLIYMVMGQTPLFGATAPEFDFLQFARVIFASQQGTLVELGIGPIVTAGLLMQLLRGSDILKF
;
A
#
# COMPACT_ATOMS: atom_id res chain seq x y z
N MET A 1 -25.89 -6.99 24.41
CA MET A 1 -25.64 -8.37 23.98
C MET A 1 -25.97 -8.53 22.49
N ALA A 2 -25.11 -7.99 21.63
CA ALA A 2 -25.07 -8.29 20.20
C ALA A 2 -23.58 -8.29 19.82
N GLU A 3 -22.84 -9.28 20.31
CA GLU A 3 -21.44 -9.46 19.95
C GLU A 3 -21.38 -9.71 18.44
N GLY A 4 -20.74 -8.79 17.73
CA GLY A 4 -20.98 -8.51 16.31
C GLY A 4 -20.76 -9.69 15.38
N SER A 5 -21.85 -10.16 14.77
CA SER A 5 -21.85 -11.10 13.64
C SER A 5 -20.92 -10.63 12.50
N VAL A 6 -20.93 -9.32 12.19
CA VAL A 6 -20.17 -8.73 11.09
C VAL A 6 -18.66 -8.78 11.33
N THR A 7 -18.17 -8.36 12.50
CA THR A 7 -16.75 -8.43 12.84
C THR A 7 -16.24 -9.87 12.83
N THR A 8 -17.01 -10.79 13.39
CA THR A 8 -16.65 -12.21 13.47
C THR A 8 -16.59 -12.85 12.08
N LEU A 9 -17.52 -12.48 11.20
CA LEU A 9 -17.53 -12.90 9.80
C LEU A 9 -16.31 -12.36 9.04
N ILE A 10 -16.01 -11.06 9.15
CA ILE A 10 -14.84 -10.44 8.52
C ILE A 10 -13.57 -11.12 8.99
N ARG A 11 -13.42 -11.31 10.30
CA ARG A 11 -12.27 -12.00 10.90
C ARG A 11 -12.08 -13.39 10.30
N LYS A 12 -13.16 -14.19 10.18
CA LYS A 12 -13.10 -15.53 9.59
C LYS A 12 -12.67 -15.52 8.13
N VAL A 13 -13.15 -14.55 7.35
CA VAL A 13 -12.74 -14.37 5.95
C VAL A 13 -11.26 -13.98 5.84
N VAL A 14 -10.80 -13.04 6.67
CA VAL A 14 -9.40 -12.60 6.68
C VAL A 14 -8.46 -13.75 7.02
N PHE A 15 -8.73 -14.54 8.08
CA PHE A 15 -7.90 -15.70 8.42
C PHE A 15 -7.85 -16.77 7.34
N LYS A 16 -8.93 -16.91 6.55
CA LYS A 16 -8.93 -17.82 5.40
C LYS A 16 -8.10 -17.28 4.23
N ALA A 17 -8.03 -15.96 4.06
CA ALA A 17 -7.30 -15.31 2.98
C ALA A 17 -5.82 -15.04 3.31
N GLU A 18 -5.48 -14.83 4.58
CA GLU A 18 -4.12 -14.50 5.06
C GLU A 18 -3.01 -15.40 4.48
N PRO A 19 -3.16 -16.74 4.40
CA PRO A 19 -2.09 -17.61 3.89
C PRO A 19 -1.77 -17.42 2.41
N TYR A 20 -2.67 -16.81 1.64
CA TYR A 20 -2.47 -16.57 0.20
C TYR A 20 -1.70 -15.28 -0.09
N ILE A 21 -1.52 -14.41 0.90
CA ILE A 21 -0.83 -13.13 0.74
C ILE A 21 0.63 -13.31 1.18
N PRO A 22 1.62 -13.20 0.27
CA PRO A 22 3.03 -13.31 0.64
C PRO A 22 3.43 -12.15 1.56
N GLN A 23 4.14 -12.45 2.63
CA GLN A 23 4.62 -11.47 3.62
C GLN A 23 6.13 -11.60 3.83
N VAL A 24 6.81 -10.47 3.98
CA VAL A 24 8.25 -10.44 4.30
C VAL A 24 8.43 -10.74 5.79
N PRO A 25 9.18 -11.79 6.18
CA PRO A 25 9.36 -12.14 7.58
C PRO A 25 10.22 -11.10 8.32
N LYS A 26 9.97 -10.94 9.62
CA LYS A 26 10.78 -10.05 10.46
C LYS A 26 12.24 -10.54 10.53
N PRO A 27 13.23 -9.63 10.52
CA PRO A 27 14.63 -10.02 10.65
C PRO A 27 14.91 -10.80 11.94
N LYS A 28 15.62 -11.94 11.83
CA LYS A 28 15.99 -12.79 12.98
C LYS A 28 17.02 -12.14 13.91
N LYS A 29 17.80 -11.18 13.41
CA LYS A 29 18.83 -10.44 14.14
C LYS A 29 18.62 -8.94 13.96
N LYS A 30 19.07 -8.16 14.94
CA LYS A 30 19.08 -6.70 14.82
C LYS A 30 20.04 -6.29 13.69
N ILE A 31 19.50 -5.58 12.70
CA ILE A 31 20.25 -5.06 11.56
C ILE A 31 20.89 -3.71 11.96
N PRO A 32 22.21 -3.50 11.72
CA PRO A 32 22.88 -2.24 12.00
C PRO A 32 22.38 -1.11 11.09
N LEU A 33 22.55 0.15 11.52
CA LEU A 33 22.02 1.33 10.81
C LEU A 33 22.55 1.45 9.38
N GLN A 34 23.84 1.20 9.16
CA GLN A 34 24.47 1.26 7.83
C GLN A 34 23.78 0.33 6.83
N THR A 35 23.51 -0.92 7.23
CA THR A 35 22.81 -1.89 6.37
C THR A 35 21.37 -1.45 6.09
N ARG A 36 20.66 -0.87 7.07
CA ARG A 36 19.31 -0.33 6.84
C ARG A 36 19.31 0.78 5.80
N LEU A 37 20.26 1.70 5.88
CA LEU A 37 20.40 2.80 4.92
C LEU A 37 20.68 2.29 3.51
N ILE A 38 21.55 1.28 3.36
CA ILE A 38 21.80 0.64 2.06
C ILE A 38 20.51 0.04 1.49
N TRP A 39 19.75 -0.71 2.29
CA TRP A 39 18.48 -1.29 1.84
C TRP A 39 17.45 -0.22 1.45
N SER A 40 17.32 0.85 2.24
CA SER A 40 16.44 1.97 1.89
C SER A 40 16.86 2.63 0.57
N GLY A 41 18.16 2.83 0.35
CA GLY A 41 18.69 3.38 -0.89
C GLY A 41 18.40 2.49 -2.10
N VAL A 42 18.58 1.18 -1.96
CA VAL A 42 18.28 0.20 -3.04
C VAL A 42 16.79 0.23 -3.39
N VAL A 43 15.90 0.20 -2.40
CA VAL A 43 14.44 0.26 -2.64
C VAL A 43 14.04 1.58 -3.29
N LEU A 44 14.64 2.70 -2.86
CA LEU A 44 14.40 4.01 -3.47
C LEU A 44 14.83 4.04 -4.94
N LEU A 45 15.99 3.47 -5.26
CA LEU A 45 16.48 3.41 -6.64
C LEU A 45 15.55 2.57 -7.52
N ILE A 46 15.10 1.40 -7.04
CA ILE A 46 14.12 0.58 -7.73
C ILE A 46 12.83 1.38 -8.00
N TYR A 47 12.33 2.10 -6.99
CA TYR A 47 11.14 2.94 -7.13
C TYR A 47 11.32 4.04 -8.18
N MET A 48 12.49 4.69 -8.22
CA MET A 48 12.80 5.70 -9.24
C MET A 48 12.82 5.10 -10.65
N VAL A 49 13.45 3.93 -10.84
CA VAL A 49 13.48 3.24 -12.14
C VAL A 49 12.07 2.87 -12.59
N MET A 50 11.24 2.35 -11.68
CA MET A 50 9.84 2.06 -11.98
C MET A 50 9.07 3.32 -12.39
N GLY A 51 9.30 4.45 -11.70
CA GLY A 51 8.67 5.72 -12.01
C GLY A 51 9.06 6.30 -13.37
N GLN A 52 10.20 5.92 -13.94
CA GLN A 52 10.60 6.32 -15.29
C GLN A 52 10.21 5.32 -16.37
N THR A 53 9.76 4.12 -15.98
CA THR A 53 9.42 3.05 -16.94
C THR A 53 7.98 3.22 -17.41
N PRO A 54 7.73 3.47 -18.71
CA PRO A 54 6.39 3.67 -19.23
C PRO A 54 5.59 2.37 -19.18
N LEU A 55 4.29 2.49 -18.93
CA LEU A 55 3.37 1.38 -18.93
C LEU A 55 3.06 0.94 -20.37
N PHE A 56 3.15 -0.36 -20.63
CA PHE A 56 2.91 -0.89 -21.97
C PHE A 56 1.47 -0.63 -22.42
N GLY A 57 1.31 0.01 -23.58
CA GLY A 57 0.00 0.31 -24.18
C GLY A 57 -0.74 1.48 -23.52
N ALA A 58 -0.12 2.20 -22.59
CA ALA A 58 -0.74 3.38 -21.98
C ALA A 58 -0.59 4.62 -22.89
N THR A 59 -1.72 5.22 -23.27
CA THR A 59 -1.75 6.58 -23.80
C THR A 59 -1.93 7.54 -22.63
N ALA A 60 -0.95 8.40 -22.36
CA ALA A 60 -1.11 9.45 -21.35
C ALA A 60 -2.18 10.45 -21.84
N PRO A 61 -3.35 10.53 -21.18
CA PRO A 61 -4.34 11.55 -21.48
C PRO A 61 -3.74 12.93 -21.26
N GLU A 62 -4.10 13.89 -22.11
CA GLU A 62 -3.61 15.28 -22.02
C GLU A 62 -4.09 15.98 -20.73
N PHE A 63 -5.16 15.46 -20.12
CA PHE A 63 -5.72 15.96 -18.86
C PHE A 63 -5.58 14.94 -17.73
N ASP A 64 -4.91 15.35 -16.65
CA ASP A 64 -4.72 14.55 -15.45
C ASP A 64 -5.61 15.04 -14.30
N PHE A 65 -6.82 14.47 -14.18
CA PHE A 65 -7.75 14.80 -13.11
C PHE A 65 -7.16 14.59 -11.69
N LEU A 66 -6.18 13.70 -11.55
CA LEU A 66 -5.59 13.34 -10.26
C LEU A 66 -4.30 14.09 -9.95
N GLN A 67 -3.92 15.12 -10.71
CA GLN A 67 -2.62 15.79 -10.60
C GLN A 67 -2.24 16.16 -9.15
N PHE A 68 -3.17 16.71 -8.37
CA PHE A 68 -2.94 17.02 -6.96
C PHE A 68 -2.76 15.78 -6.09
N ALA A 69 -3.54 14.73 -6.33
CA ALA A 69 -3.43 13.47 -5.62
C ALA A 69 -2.12 12.74 -5.92
N ARG A 70 -1.56 12.89 -7.13
CA ARG A 70 -0.28 12.28 -7.52
C ARG A 70 0.90 12.78 -6.69
N VAL A 71 0.88 14.05 -6.29
CA VAL A 71 1.91 14.61 -5.38
C VAL A 71 1.89 13.90 -4.03
N ILE A 72 0.69 13.66 -3.49
CA ILE A 72 0.51 12.98 -2.19
C ILE A 72 0.88 11.50 -2.28
N PHE A 73 0.47 10.83 -3.36
CA PHE A 73 0.71 9.41 -3.55
C PHE A 73 2.04 9.07 -4.21
N ALA A 74 2.87 10.08 -4.47
CA ALA A 74 4.15 9.94 -5.18
C ALA A 74 4.02 9.13 -6.48
N SER A 75 2.93 9.34 -7.23
CA SER A 75 2.59 8.57 -8.43
C SER A 75 2.91 9.32 -9.72
N GLN A 76 3.12 8.59 -10.82
CA GLN A 76 3.47 9.16 -12.12
C GLN A 76 2.61 8.54 -13.23
N GLN A 77 1.81 9.34 -13.92
CA GLN A 77 0.87 8.87 -14.94
C GLN A 77 1.58 8.18 -16.10
N GLY A 78 1.03 7.05 -16.56
CA GLY A 78 1.59 6.31 -17.70
C GLY A 78 2.89 5.57 -17.39
N THR A 79 3.22 5.34 -16.12
CA THR A 79 4.42 4.61 -15.68
C THR A 79 4.02 3.38 -14.87
N LEU A 80 4.97 2.51 -14.52
CA LEU A 80 4.72 1.40 -13.59
C LEU A 80 4.24 1.87 -12.20
N VAL A 81 4.42 3.15 -11.88
CA VAL A 81 4.06 3.76 -10.59
C VAL A 81 2.85 4.69 -10.75
N GLU A 82 1.92 4.35 -11.64
CA GLU A 82 0.73 5.16 -11.93
C GLU A 82 -0.16 5.44 -10.70
N LEU A 83 -0.27 4.46 -9.80
CA LEU A 83 -1.02 4.60 -8.55
C LEU A 83 -0.14 4.96 -7.35
N GLY A 84 1.18 4.90 -7.48
CA GLY A 84 2.13 5.16 -6.39
C GLY A 84 1.80 4.38 -5.11
N ILE A 85 1.83 5.07 -3.97
CA ILE A 85 1.45 4.49 -2.66
C ILE A 85 -0.05 4.58 -2.37
N GLY A 86 -0.85 5.08 -3.31
CA GLY A 86 -2.28 5.34 -3.16
C GLY A 86 -3.08 4.17 -2.56
N PRO A 87 -2.97 2.93 -3.09
CA PRO A 87 -3.69 1.78 -2.55
C PRO A 87 -3.38 1.49 -1.07
N ILE A 88 -2.13 1.69 -0.63
CA ILE A 88 -1.71 1.43 0.76
C ILE A 88 -2.25 2.52 1.68
N VAL A 89 -2.11 3.79 1.29
CA VAL A 89 -2.56 4.94 2.10
C VAL A 89 -4.08 4.95 2.22
N THR A 90 -4.80 4.72 1.13
CA THR A 90 -6.27 4.71 1.13
C THR A 90 -6.83 3.54 1.95
N ALA A 91 -6.27 2.34 1.80
CA ALA A 91 -6.64 1.20 2.65
C ALA A 91 -6.37 1.49 4.14
N GLY A 92 -5.21 2.07 4.47
CA GLY A 92 -4.88 2.47 5.83
C GLY A 92 -5.85 3.50 6.42
N LEU A 93 -6.17 4.54 5.65
CA LEU A 93 -7.10 5.60 6.07
C LEU A 93 -8.51 5.05 6.29
N LEU A 94 -9.04 4.24 5.37
CA LEU A 94 -10.34 3.61 5.53
C LEU A 94 -10.38 2.69 6.76
N MET A 95 -9.35 1.89 6.99
CA MET A 95 -9.27 1.02 8.16
C MET A 95 -9.19 1.81 9.48
N GLN A 96 -8.44 2.90 9.51
CA GLN A 96 -8.37 3.80 10.66
C GLN A 96 -9.74 4.44 10.94
N LEU A 97 -10.46 4.89 9.90
CA LEU A 97 -11.80 5.45 10.03
C LEU A 97 -12.80 4.42 10.56
N LEU A 98 -12.84 3.22 9.99
CA LEU A 98 -13.75 2.14 10.41
C LEU A 98 -13.52 1.70 11.87
N ARG A 99 -12.26 1.71 12.31
CA ARG A 99 -11.89 1.45 13.71
C ARG A 99 -12.26 2.62 14.61
N GLY A 100 -11.96 3.85 14.18
CA GLY A 100 -12.21 5.07 14.96
C GLY A 100 -13.69 5.39 15.13
N SER A 101 -14.54 4.97 14.19
CA SER A 101 -16.00 5.13 14.26
C SER A 101 -16.72 3.98 14.96
N ASP A 102 -15.99 3.06 15.61
CA ASP A 102 -16.52 1.86 16.28
C ASP A 102 -17.39 0.93 15.41
N ILE A 103 -17.32 1.07 14.08
CA ILE A 103 -18.04 0.22 13.13
C ILE A 103 -17.40 -1.17 13.11
N LEU A 104 -16.06 -1.21 13.06
CA LEU A 104 -15.28 -2.44 13.20
C LEU A 104 -14.57 -2.46 14.55
N LYS A 105 -15.03 -3.36 15.42
CA LYS A 105 -14.45 -3.60 16.75
C LYS A 105 -13.39 -4.71 16.64
N PHE A 106 -12.13 -4.33 16.47
CA PHE A 106 -10.99 -5.25 16.50
C PHE A 106 -10.29 -5.23 17.86
#